data_AF-A0A554L4S0-F1
#
_entry.id   AF-A0A554L4S0-F1
#
_cell.length_a   1.000
_cell.length_b   1.000
_cell.length_c   1.000
_cell.angle_alpha   90.00
_cell.angle_beta   90.00
_cell.angle_gamma   90.00
#
_symmetry.space_group_name_H-M   'P 1'
#
loop_
_entity.id
_entity.type
_entity.pdbx_description
1 polymer ?
#
loop_
_entity_poly.entity_id
_entity_poly.type
_entity_poly.pdbx_seq_one_letter_code
_entity_poly.pdbx_strand_id
1 'polypeptide(L)'
;MNYITTTDLRTKSSELIETLKKGGSVSLIHRSKIVGEIKPAQEPKPLTKEGIARIKKLAKELNLPKLSYKERERRYRRHLMEKYGKDLS
;
A
#
# COMPACT_ATOMS: atom_id res chain seq x y z
N MET A 1 15.56 7.10 11.16
CA MET A 1 15.06 8.48 11.18
C MET A 1 15.24 9.04 9.78
N ASN A 2 14.14 9.38 9.11
CA ASN A 2 14.18 9.99 7.78
C ASN A 2 14.20 11.51 7.94
N TYR A 3 15.14 12.15 7.25
CA TYR A 3 15.31 13.61 7.27
C TYR A 3 15.11 14.14 5.86
N ILE A 4 14.46 15.28 5.74
CA ILE A 4 14.31 16.00 4.48
C ILE A 4 14.75 17.45 4.65
N THR A 5 15.56 17.95 3.72
CA THR A 5 15.94 19.37 3.72
C THR A 5 14.96 20.19 2.89
N THR A 6 15.03 21.52 3.00
CA THR A 6 14.22 22.42 2.17
C THR A 6 14.45 22.24 0.67
N THR A 7 15.68 21.85 0.26
CA THR A 7 15.99 21.55 -1.15
C THR A 7 15.37 20.23 -1.57
N ASP A 8 15.42 19.22 -0.70
CA ASP A 8 14.83 17.89 -0.96
C ASP A 8 13.30 17.96 -1.09
N LEU A 9 12.62 18.90 -0.43
CA LEU A 9 11.17 19.09 -0.61
C LEU A 9 10.80 19.37 -2.07
N ARG A 10 11.67 20.03 -2.83
CA ARG A 10 11.46 20.36 -4.24
C ARG A 10 11.81 19.20 -5.17
N THR A 11 12.84 18.41 -4.85
CA THR A 11 13.38 17.38 -5.74
C THR A 11 12.87 15.97 -5.44
N LYS A 12 12.51 15.69 -4.18
CA LYS A 12 12.11 14.38 -3.67
C LYS A 12 10.66 14.35 -3.19
N SER A 13 9.81 15.24 -3.71
CA SER A 13 8.40 15.32 -3.31
C SER A 13 7.68 13.98 -3.52
N SER A 14 7.99 13.26 -4.60
CA SER A 14 7.40 11.94 -4.89
C SER A 14 7.76 10.90 -3.83
N GLU A 15 9.04 10.80 -3.43
CA GLU A 15 9.50 9.88 -2.38
C GLU A 15 8.90 10.24 -1.01
N LEU A 16 8.77 11.54 -0.71
CA LEU A 16 8.10 12.02 0.49
C LEU A 16 6.64 11.58 0.53
N ILE A 17 5.91 11.73 -0.57
CA ILE A 17 4.50 11.31 -0.68
C ILE A 17 4.37 9.80 -0.47
N GLU A 18 5.25 8.99 -1.06
CA GLU A 18 5.23 7.54 -0.84
C GLU A 18 5.49 7.18 0.63
N THR A 19 6.43 7.86 1.27
CA THR A 19 6.77 7.66 2.69
C THR A 19 5.56 7.98 3.57
N LEU A 20 4.87 9.09 3.30
CA LEU A 20 3.66 9.49 4.02
C LEU A 20 2.50 8.53 3.76
N LYS A 21 2.32 8.03 2.53
CA LYS A 21 1.28 7.03 2.20
C LYS A 21 1.48 5.70 2.94
N LYS A 22 2.74 5.31 3.18
CA LYS A 22 3.09 4.13 3.97
C LYS A 22 2.95 4.37 5.48
N GLY A 23 2.61 5.59 5.89
CA GLY A 23 2.43 5.99 7.28
C GLY A 23 3.73 6.37 8.00
N GLY A 24 4.82 6.56 7.26
CA GLY A 24 6.08 7.04 7.82
C GLY A 24 6.05 8.54 8.10
N SER A 25 6.82 8.99 9.09
CA SER A 25 7.06 10.41 9.36
C SER A 25 8.49 10.82 8.97
N VAL A 26 8.67 12.10 8.66
CA VAL A 26 9.94 12.64 8.19
C VAL A 26 10.21 13.98 8.89
N SER A 27 11.40 14.14 9.47
CA SER A 27 11.81 15.39 10.10
C SER A 27 12.31 16.39 9.05
N LEU A 28 11.81 17.62 9.11
CA LEU A 28 12.24 18.73 8.25
C LEU A 28 13.47 19.43 8.87
N ILE A 29 14.59 19.41 8.14
CA ILE A 29 15.83 20.07 8.54
C ILE A 29 16.05 21.34 7.71
N HIS A 30 16.39 22.43 8.38
CA HIS A 30 16.91 23.64 7.74
C HIS A 30 18.12 24.16 8.52
N ARG A 31 19.23 24.45 7.81
CA ARG A 31 20.50 24.92 8.41
C ARG A 31 20.94 24.06 9.62
N SER A 32 20.95 22.75 9.44
CA SER A 32 21.34 21.76 10.45
C SER A 32 20.50 21.77 11.73
N LYS A 33 19.32 22.39 11.72
CA LYS A 33 18.35 22.36 12.82
C LYS A 33 17.07 21.67 12.36
N ILE A 34 16.49 20.85 13.23
CA ILE A 34 15.15 20.30 13.02
C ILE A 34 14.16 21.44 13.22
N VAL A 35 13.42 21.78 12.17
CA VAL A 35 12.42 22.87 12.20
C VAL A 35 11.02 22.31 12.42
N GLY A 36 10.76 21.06 12.03
CA GLY A 36 9.47 20.43 12.24
C GLY A 36 9.44 18.97 11.79
N GLU A 37 8.24 18.41 11.78
CA GLU A 37 7.98 17.03 11.35
C GLU A 37 6.80 17.02 10.38
N ILE A 38 6.94 16.28 9.29
CA ILE A 38 5.87 16.00 8.33
C ILE A 38 5.32 14.62 8.65
N LYS A 39 4.05 14.58 9.05
CA LYS A 39 3.33 13.37 9.40
C LYS A 39 2.09 13.18 8.52
N PRO A 40 1.69 11.93 8.24
CA PRO A 40 0.48 11.66 7.48
C PRO A 40 -0.76 12.14 8.24
N ALA A 41 -1.75 12.67 7.51
CA ALA A 41 -3.00 13.16 8.10
C ALA A 41 -3.88 12.03 8.68
N GLN A 42 -3.73 10.81 8.17
CA GLN A 42 -4.35 9.62 8.71
C GLN A 42 -3.25 8.63 9.05
N GLU A 43 -3.23 8.16 10.29
CA GLU A 43 -2.36 7.06 10.67
C GLU A 43 -2.80 5.79 9.94
N PRO A 44 -1.85 5.01 9.38
CA PRO A 44 -2.20 3.73 8.79
C PRO A 44 -2.88 2.89 9.87
N LYS A 45 -4.12 2.44 9.62
CA LYS A 45 -4.81 1.56 10.56
C LYS A 45 -3.98 0.29 10.73
N PRO A 46 -3.39 0.03 11.91
CA PRO A 46 -2.66 -1.20 12.12
C PRO A 46 -3.63 -2.38 12.00
N LEU A 47 -3.14 -3.51 11.48
CA LEU A 47 -3.94 -4.73 11.45
C LEU A 47 -4.12 -5.23 12.89
N THR A 48 -5.23 -4.85 13.52
CA THR A 48 -5.53 -5.26 14.89
C THR A 48 -6.08 -6.69 14.94
N LYS A 49 -6.01 -7.34 16.11
CA LYS A 49 -6.63 -8.65 16.35
C LYS A 49 -8.12 -8.66 15.98
N GLU A 50 -8.81 -7.54 16.22
CA GLU A 50 -10.21 -7.36 15.81
C GLU A 50 -10.40 -7.28 14.29
N GLY A 51 -9.48 -6.63 13.57
CA GLY A 51 -9.50 -6.61 12.11
C GLY A 51 -9.34 -8.02 11.53
N ILE A 52 -8.44 -8.82 12.10
CA ILE A 52 -8.25 -10.23 11.73
C ILE A 52 -9.51 -11.04 12.02
N ALA A 53 -10.14 -10.83 13.18
CA ALA A 53 -11.38 -11.52 13.55
C ALA A 53 -12.52 -11.20 12.58
N ARG A 54 -12.67 -9.92 12.18
CA ARG A 54 -13.66 -9.48 11.19
C ARG A 54 -13.42 -10.12 9.82
N ILE A 55 -12.17 -10.13 9.34
CA ILE A 55 -11.83 -10.78 8.07
C ILE A 55 -12.12 -12.28 8.11
N LYS A 56 -11.77 -12.96 9.21
CA LYS A 56 -12.08 -14.40 9.38
C LYS A 56 -13.58 -14.66 9.40
N LYS A 57 -14.37 -13.79 10.03
CA LYS A 57 -15.84 -13.90 10.03
C LYS A 57 -16.39 -13.73 8.62
N LEU A 58 -15.96 -12.68 7.92
CA LEU A 58 -16.35 -12.41 6.55
C LEU A 58 -15.98 -13.55 5.59
N ALA A 59 -14.79 -14.14 5.75
CA ALA A 59 -14.34 -15.28 4.95
C ALA A 59 -15.18 -16.54 5.18
N LYS A 60 -15.69 -16.75 6.42
CA LYS A 60 -16.63 -17.83 6.71
C LYS A 60 -18.02 -17.56 6.11
N GLU A 61 -18.51 -16.32 6.21
CA GLU A 61 -19.81 -15.91 5.66
C GLU A 61 -19.85 -16.01 4.14
N LEU A 62 -18.77 -15.60 3.46
CA LEU A 62 -18.66 -15.66 2.01
C LEU A 62 -18.60 -17.10 1.46
N ASN A 63 -18.34 -18.08 2.32
CA ASN A 63 -18.29 -19.51 2.00
C ASN A 63 -17.63 -19.82 0.65
N LEU A 64 -16.48 -19.20 0.39
CA LEU A 64 -15.85 -19.25 -0.92
C LEU A 64 -15.39 -20.68 -1.21
N PRO A 65 -15.66 -21.22 -2.41
CA PRO A 65 -15.23 -22.56 -2.77
C PRO A 65 -13.70 -22.65 -2.74
N LYS A 66 -13.18 -23.71 -2.12
CA LYS A 66 -11.75 -24.00 -2.13
C LYS A 66 -11.32 -24.37 -3.54
N LEU A 67 -10.69 -23.42 -4.23
CA LEU A 67 -10.13 -23.66 -5.56
C LEU A 67 -8.82 -24.43 -5.47
N SER A 68 -8.74 -25.50 -6.25
CA SER A 68 -7.49 -26.19 -6.54
C SER A 68 -6.48 -25.21 -7.17
N TYR A 69 -5.19 -25.46 -6.96
CA TYR A 69 -4.12 -24.67 -7.58
C TYR A 69 -4.30 -24.60 -9.10
N LYS A 70 -4.62 -25.73 -9.75
CA LYS A 70 -4.86 -25.81 -11.20
C LYS A 70 -6.03 -24.93 -11.65
N GLU A 71 -7.11 -24.91 -10.87
CA GLU A 71 -8.29 -24.10 -11.19
C GLU A 71 -8.02 -22.60 -11.01
N ARG A 72 -7.24 -22.25 -9.98
CA ARG A 72 -6.81 -20.87 -9.73
C ARG A 72 -5.98 -20.35 -10.89
N GLU A 73 -5.01 -21.14 -11.35
CA GLU A 73 -4.16 -20.80 -12.48
C GLU A 73 -4.97 -20.69 -13.78
N ARG A 74 -5.89 -21.64 -14.04
CA ARG A 74 -6.78 -21.59 -15.21
C ARG A 74 -7.62 -20.31 -15.23
N ARG A 75 -8.24 -19.95 -14.10
CA ARG A 75 -9.04 -18.70 -13.99
C ARG A 75 -8.19 -17.46 -14.18
N TYR A 76 -6.99 -17.44 -13.60
CA TYR A 76 -6.05 -16.33 -13.72
C TYR A 76 -5.61 -16.12 -15.17
N ARG A 77 -5.17 -17.18 -15.86
CA ARG A 77 -4.76 -17.11 -17.27
C ARG A 77 -5.90 -16.66 -18.18
N ARG A 78 -7.12 -17.19 -17.97
CA ARG A 78 -8.31 -16.74 -18.72
C ARG A 78 -8.54 -15.24 -18.55
N HIS A 79 -8.49 -14.74 -17.31
CA HIS A 79 -8.67 -13.31 -17.05
C HIS A 79 -7.60 -12.45 -17.72
N LEU A 80 -6.33 -12.89 -17.70
CA LEU A 80 -5.25 -12.19 -18.40
C LEU A 80 -5.48 -12.13 -19.91
N MET A 81 -5.93 -13.23 -20.53
CA MET A 81 -6.26 -13.22 -21.96
C MET A 81 -7.46 -12.33 -22.28
N GLU A 82 -8.51 -12.33 -21.46
CA GLU A 82 -9.68 -11.45 -21.66
C GLU A 82 -9.31 -9.96 -21.55
N LYS A 83 -8.37 -9.64 -20.65
CA LYS A 83 -7.98 -8.26 -20.34
C LYS A 83 -6.90 -7.72 -21.26
N TYR A 84 -5.93 -8.55 -21.66
CA TYR A 84 -4.72 -8.14 -22.39
C TYR A 84 -4.53 -8.86 -23.74
N GLY A 85 -5.31 -9.90 -24.03
CA GLY A 85 -5.17 -10.70 -25.24
C GLY A 85 -5.98 -10.22 -26.45
N LYS A 86 -6.78 -9.15 -26.31
CA LYS A 86 -7.65 -8.65 -27.39
C LYS A 86 -6.88 -8.02 -28.56
N ASP A 87 -5.69 -7.50 -28.31
CA ASP A 87 -4.86 -6.79 -29.30
C ASP A 87 -3.66 -7.64 -29.80
N LEU A 88 -3.66 -8.94 -29.51
CA LEU A 88 -2.60 -9.88 -29.88
C LEU A 88 -2.92 -10.69 -31.16
N SER A 89 -3.89 -10.24 -31.97
CA SER A 89 -4.28 -10.88 -33.23
C SER A 89 -4.25 -9.93 -34.41
#